data_AF-A0A972QUG4-F1
#
_entry.id   AF-A0A972QUG4-F1
#
_cell.length_a   1.000
_cell.length_b   1.000
_cell.length_c   1.000
_cell.angle_alpha   90.00
_cell.angle_beta   90.00
_cell.angle_gamma   90.00
#
_symmetry.space_group_name_H-M   'P 1'
#
loop_
_entity.id
_entity.type
_entity.pdbx_description
1 polymer ?
#
loop_
_entity_poly.entity_id
_entity_poly.type
_entity_poly.pdbx_seq_one_letter_code
_entity_poly.pdbx_strand_id
1 'polypeptide(L)'
;MLLFGHTGITLGLAYGLDKVLSRKSASSGIGDDAESSAKSFRLASIAGKIDYRLVLVGSMLPDVDKLIGIYLFGDTFDNGRIICHTLLFFLIIFSIGFYRYRRYGKTGVLVLSFGCATHLIFDEMWNAPHTLFWPLDGISFPDKDVSDFMGLIWESATTRPKAYIPEIIGLIVLIPIGFRLLVHRHVVRFFKKGSIS
;
A
#
# COMPACT_ATOMS: atom_id res chain seq x y z
N MET A 1 -9.46 7.89 -1.49
CA MET A 1 -9.85 7.57 -0.09
C MET A 1 -9.01 8.42 0.88
N LEU A 2 -9.25 8.38 2.20
CA LEU A 2 -8.40 9.08 3.18
C LEU A 2 -7.43 8.08 3.86
N LEU A 3 -6.79 8.51 4.94
CA LEU A 3 -5.64 7.82 5.52
C LEU A 3 -5.96 6.41 6.08
N PHE A 4 -7.05 6.26 6.83
CA PHE A 4 -7.36 5.01 7.50
C PHE A 4 -7.87 3.95 6.53
N GLY A 5 -8.61 4.36 5.49
CA GLY A 5 -9.03 3.46 4.43
C GLY A 5 -7.84 2.86 3.70
N HIS A 6 -6.86 3.69 3.30
CA HIS A 6 -5.64 3.21 2.66
C HIS A 6 -4.83 2.29 3.58
N THR A 7 -4.48 2.75 4.78
CA THR A 7 -3.62 1.99 5.69
C THR A 7 -4.29 0.72 6.22
N GLY A 8 -5.55 0.82 6.65
CA GLY A 8 -6.27 -0.29 7.29
C GLY A 8 -6.64 -1.40 6.32
N ILE A 9 -7.24 -1.06 5.17
CA ILE A 9 -7.65 -2.07 4.20
C ILE A 9 -6.41 -2.75 3.59
N THR A 10 -5.37 -1.98 3.26
CA THR A 10 -4.11 -2.53 2.72
C THR A 10 -3.44 -3.46 3.72
N LEU A 11 -3.41 -3.08 5.00
CA LEU A 11 -2.87 -3.94 6.06
C LEU A 11 -3.66 -5.23 6.23
N GLY A 12 -5.00 -5.14 6.19
CA GLY A 12 -5.89 -6.30 6.24
C GLY A 12 -5.68 -7.25 5.05
N LEU A 13 -5.54 -6.72 3.84
CA LEU A 13 -5.24 -7.50 2.64
C LEU A 13 -3.87 -8.20 2.76
N ALA A 14 -2.84 -7.48 3.20
CA ALA A 14 -1.51 -8.06 3.40
C ALA A 14 -1.54 -9.17 4.45
N TYR A 15 -2.25 -8.97 5.56
CA TYR A 15 -2.39 -9.97 6.62
C TYR A 15 -3.14 -11.22 6.15
N GLY A 16 -4.24 -11.04 5.43
CA GLY A 16 -5.00 -12.13 4.82
C GLY A 16 -4.15 -12.93 3.83
N LEU A 17 -3.40 -12.22 2.97
CA LEU A 17 -2.49 -12.83 2.01
C LEU A 17 -1.40 -13.63 2.70
N ASP A 18 -0.76 -13.08 3.73
CA ASP A 18 0.27 -13.77 4.51
C ASP A 18 -0.27 -15.09 5.09
N LYS A 19 -1.46 -15.04 5.71
CA LYS A 19 -2.12 -16.23 6.27
C LYS A 19 -2.45 -17.28 5.22
N VAL A 20 -2.95 -16.87 4.06
CA VAL A 20 -3.27 -17.79 2.96
C VAL A 20 -2.00 -18.42 2.40
N LEU A 21 -0.94 -17.63 2.20
CA LEU A 21 0.35 -18.12 1.72
C LEU A 21 1.01 -19.09 2.71
N SER A 22 1.00 -18.79 4.01
CA SER A 22 1.51 -19.69 5.04
C SER A 22 0.73 -21.01 5.11
N ARG A 23 -0.60 -20.96 4.99
CA ARG A 23 -1.44 -22.18 4.96
C ARG A 23 -1.15 -23.02 3.71
N LYS A 24 -1.10 -22.39 2.54
CA LYS A 24 -0.81 -23.09 1.28
C LYS A 24 0.59 -23.70 1.27
N SER A 25 1.59 -22.98 1.79
CA SER A 25 2.95 -23.50 1.95
C SER A 25 3.01 -24.73 2.85
N ALA A 26 2.20 -24.80 3.90
CA ALA A 26 2.13 -25.97 4.77
C ALA A 26 1.43 -27.16 4.08
N SER A 27 0.41 -26.92 3.27
CA SER A 27 -0.30 -27.99 2.54
C SER A 27 0.43 -28.47 1.28
N SER A 28 1.23 -27.63 0.61
CA SER A 28 1.91 -27.98 -0.65
C SER A 28 3.12 -28.90 -0.46
N GLY A 29 3.58 -29.13 0.78
CA GLY A 29 4.63 -30.10 1.08
C GLY A 29 4.22 -31.57 0.96
N ILE A 30 2.99 -31.85 0.49
CA ILE A 30 2.39 -33.20 0.45
C ILE A 30 2.35 -33.79 -0.98
N GLY A 31 2.74 -33.06 -2.02
CA GLY A 31 2.77 -33.55 -3.41
C GLY A 31 4.16 -33.97 -3.91
N ASP A 32 4.26 -35.15 -4.52
CA ASP A 32 5.52 -35.81 -4.94
C ASP A 32 6.12 -35.31 -6.27
N ASP A 33 5.53 -34.31 -6.93
CA ASP A 33 5.98 -33.81 -8.23
C ASP A 33 6.92 -32.58 -8.13
N ALA A 34 7.90 -32.51 -9.04
CA ALA A 34 8.95 -31.49 -9.04
C ALA A 34 8.41 -30.05 -9.18
N GLU A 35 7.29 -29.86 -9.88
CA GLU A 35 6.63 -28.57 -10.03
C GLU A 35 5.99 -28.11 -8.70
N SER A 36 5.27 -29.00 -8.02
CA SER A 36 4.71 -28.74 -6.69
C SER A 36 5.79 -28.40 -5.67
N SER A 37 6.93 -29.11 -5.69
CA SER A 37 8.07 -28.82 -4.81
C SER A 37 8.67 -27.43 -5.07
N ALA A 38 8.85 -27.04 -6.33
CA ALA A 38 9.35 -25.71 -6.70
C ALA A 38 8.37 -24.59 -6.31
N LYS A 39 7.05 -24.81 -6.46
CA LYS A 39 6.01 -23.87 -6.06
C LYS A 39 5.91 -23.74 -4.54
N SER A 40 6.00 -24.85 -3.83
CA SER A 40 6.06 -24.92 -2.37
C SER A 40 7.23 -24.11 -1.83
N PHE A 41 8.44 -24.31 -2.39
CA PHE A 41 9.64 -23.56 -2.00
C PHE A 41 9.49 -22.05 -2.24
N ARG A 42 8.89 -21.64 -3.37
CA ARG A 42 8.62 -20.23 -3.68
C ARG A 42 7.60 -19.63 -2.71
N LEU A 43 6.51 -20.35 -2.41
CA LEU A 43 5.49 -19.91 -1.45
C LEU A 43 6.09 -19.79 -0.04
N ALA A 44 6.84 -20.79 0.40
CA ALA A 44 7.57 -20.77 1.67
C ALA A 44 8.57 -19.60 1.73
N SER A 45 9.17 -19.23 0.60
CA SER A 45 10.12 -18.12 0.53
C SER A 45 9.47 -16.74 0.74
N ILE A 46 8.15 -16.61 0.57
CA ILE A 46 7.40 -15.36 0.72
C ILE A 46 6.55 -15.37 2.00
N ALA A 47 5.97 -16.52 2.34
CA ALA A 47 5.12 -16.72 3.50
C ALA A 47 5.85 -16.33 4.80
N GLY A 48 5.20 -15.54 5.65
CA GLY A 48 5.77 -15.07 6.91
C GLY A 48 6.91 -14.05 6.75
N LYS A 49 7.17 -13.55 5.53
CA LYS A 49 8.18 -12.51 5.25
C LYS A 49 7.57 -11.17 4.84
N ILE A 50 6.28 -10.96 5.11
CA ILE A 50 5.63 -9.67 4.92
C ILE A 50 5.98 -8.77 6.12
N ASP A 51 6.69 -7.68 5.86
CA ASP A 51 6.95 -6.65 6.85
C ASP A 51 5.79 -5.65 6.86
N TYR A 52 4.95 -5.74 7.88
CA TYR A 52 3.74 -4.92 7.99
C TYR A 52 4.03 -3.42 8.14
N ARG A 53 5.24 -3.01 8.56
CA ARG A 53 5.63 -1.59 8.55
C ARG A 53 5.77 -1.09 7.13
N LEU A 54 6.38 -1.89 6.26
CA LEU A 54 6.56 -1.53 4.85
C LEU A 54 5.24 -1.55 4.09
N VAL A 55 4.28 -2.38 4.50
CA VAL A 55 2.89 -2.31 4.01
C VAL A 55 2.29 -0.93 4.32
N LEU A 56 2.36 -0.49 5.59
CA LEU A 56 1.84 0.82 6.00
C LEU A 56 2.54 1.96 5.27
N VAL A 57 3.88 1.96 5.23
CA VAL A 57 4.66 2.99 4.53
C VAL A 57 4.29 3.01 3.04
N GLY A 58 4.22 1.85 2.38
CA GLY A 58 3.84 1.78 0.97
C GLY A 58 2.43 2.28 0.70
N SER A 59 1.49 1.98 1.60
CA SER A 59 0.09 2.44 1.51
C SER A 59 -0.07 3.95 1.73
N MET A 60 0.93 4.62 2.29
CA MET A 60 0.94 6.08 2.48
C MET A 60 1.88 6.78 1.50
N LEU A 61 2.71 6.04 0.76
CA LEU A 61 3.76 6.61 -0.06
C LEU A 61 3.23 7.53 -1.18
N PRO A 62 2.13 7.19 -1.88
CA PRO A 62 1.56 8.11 -2.87
C PRO A 62 1.05 9.42 -2.27
N ASP A 63 0.51 9.41 -1.05
CA ASP A 63 0.02 10.61 -0.36
C ASP A 63 1.12 11.64 -0.05
N VAL A 64 2.40 11.28 -0.18
CA VAL A 64 3.50 12.26 -0.13
C VAL A 64 3.34 13.35 -1.21
N ASP A 65 2.70 13.03 -2.35
CA ASP A 65 2.34 14.02 -3.37
C ASP A 65 1.45 15.14 -2.81
N LYS A 66 0.61 14.87 -1.81
CA LYS A 66 -0.23 15.90 -1.17
C LYS A 66 0.62 16.86 -0.33
N LEU A 67 1.68 16.36 0.32
CA LEU A 67 2.61 17.22 1.05
C LEU A 67 3.45 18.06 0.09
N ILE A 68 3.97 17.42 -0.97
CA ILE A 68 4.85 18.08 -1.93
C ILE A 68 4.07 19.05 -2.82
N GLY A 69 2.99 18.60 -3.44
CA GLY A 69 2.17 19.38 -4.37
C GLY A 69 1.49 20.56 -3.69
N ILE A 70 0.88 20.34 -2.52
CA ILE A 70 0.08 21.39 -1.86
C ILE A 70 0.97 22.35 -1.05
N TYR A 71 1.97 21.84 -0.32
CA TYR A 71 2.76 22.69 0.60
C TYR A 71 4.10 23.16 0.05
N LEU A 72 4.79 22.39 -0.81
CA LEU A 72 6.13 22.76 -1.31
C LEU A 72 6.10 23.41 -2.70
N PHE A 73 5.14 23.01 -3.54
CA PHE A 73 5.04 23.47 -4.93
C PHE A 73 3.61 23.92 -5.31
N GLY A 74 2.83 24.45 -4.35
CA GLY A 74 1.45 24.88 -4.60
C GLY A 74 1.31 25.89 -5.75
N ASP A 75 2.35 26.72 -5.98
CA ASP A 75 2.38 27.69 -7.08
C ASP A 75 2.65 27.05 -8.47
N THR A 76 3.12 25.78 -8.51
CA THR A 76 3.49 25.06 -9.74
C THR A 76 2.58 23.87 -10.03
N PHE A 77 2.10 23.21 -8.97
CA PHE A 77 1.22 22.05 -9.03
C PHE A 77 0.16 22.22 -7.95
N ASP A 78 -0.97 22.83 -8.30
CA ASP A 78 -2.12 22.87 -7.41
C ASP A 78 -2.81 21.49 -7.45
N ASN A 79 -2.11 20.41 -7.09
CA ASN A 79 -2.63 19.06 -7.19
C ASN A 79 -1.89 18.12 -6.23
N GLY A 80 -2.65 17.35 -5.44
CA GLY A 80 -2.11 16.33 -4.55
C GLY A 80 -1.82 14.97 -5.19
N ARG A 81 -1.97 14.84 -6.52
CA ARG A 81 -1.74 13.60 -7.29
C ARG A 81 -0.74 13.87 -8.42
N ILE A 82 0.54 13.69 -8.11
CA ILE A 82 1.67 14.04 -8.98
C ILE A 82 2.47 12.76 -9.27
N ILE A 83 3.74 12.68 -8.87
CA ILE A 83 4.69 11.65 -9.30
C ILE A 83 4.38 10.31 -8.62
N CYS A 84 4.13 10.31 -7.31
CA CYS A 84 3.92 9.07 -6.58
C CYS A 84 2.58 8.39 -6.91
N HIS A 85 1.64 9.12 -7.51
CA HIS A 85 0.39 8.60 -8.08
C HIS A 85 0.50 8.07 -9.53
N THR A 86 1.70 8.07 -10.12
CA THR A 86 1.90 7.56 -11.48
C THR A 86 2.12 6.04 -11.51
N LEU A 87 1.71 5.41 -12.62
CA LEU A 87 2.04 4.01 -12.90
C LEU A 87 3.56 3.82 -13.03
N LEU A 88 4.27 4.81 -13.59
CA LEU A 88 5.72 4.78 -13.72
C LEU A 88 6.41 4.63 -12.36
N PHE A 89 6.01 5.43 -11.36
CA PHE A 89 6.55 5.34 -10.01
C PHE A 89 6.33 3.95 -9.40
N PHE A 90 5.11 3.41 -9.52
CA PHE A 90 4.81 2.04 -9.09
C PHE A 90 5.71 1.02 -9.81
N LEU A 91 5.83 1.10 -11.13
CA LEU A 91 6.63 0.17 -11.93
C LEU A 91 8.11 0.20 -11.55
N ILE A 92 8.66 1.37 -11.22
CA ILE A 92 10.04 1.51 -10.74
C ILE A 92 10.21 0.77 -9.40
N ILE A 93 9.37 1.06 -8.40
CA ILE A 93 9.47 0.40 -7.09
C ILE A 93 9.24 -1.11 -7.22
N PHE A 94 8.25 -1.51 -8.02
CA PHE A 94 7.99 -2.92 -8.30
C PHE A 94 9.18 -3.60 -8.96
N SER A 95 9.79 -2.98 -9.97
CA SER A 95 10.95 -3.54 -10.68
C SER A 95 12.15 -3.70 -9.74
N ILE A 96 12.43 -2.70 -8.89
CA ILE A 96 13.47 -2.78 -7.86
C ILE A 96 13.16 -3.91 -6.87
N GLY A 97 11.91 -3.99 -6.39
CA GLY A 97 11.47 -5.02 -5.46
C GLY A 97 11.58 -6.42 -6.05
N PHE A 98 11.15 -6.59 -7.29
CA PHE A 98 11.23 -7.84 -8.02
C PHE A 98 12.69 -8.26 -8.26
N TYR A 99 13.55 -7.34 -8.70
CA TYR A 99 14.98 -7.58 -8.85
C TYR A 99 15.62 -8.04 -7.53
N ARG A 100 15.35 -7.33 -6.42
CA ARG A 100 15.90 -7.66 -5.11
C ARG A 100 15.40 -9.00 -4.57
N TYR A 101 14.13 -9.32 -4.83
CA TYR A 101 13.57 -10.63 -4.52
C TYR A 101 14.29 -11.72 -5.32
N ARG A 102 14.44 -11.56 -6.64
CA ARG A 102 15.04 -12.58 -7.50
C ARG A 102 16.53 -12.80 -7.22
N ARG A 103 17.27 -11.72 -6.94
CA ARG A 103 18.73 -11.76 -6.74
C ARG A 103 19.16 -12.12 -5.32
N TYR A 104 18.40 -11.67 -4.31
CA TYR A 104 18.80 -11.73 -2.90
C TYR A 104 17.73 -12.34 -1.97
N GLY A 105 16.57 -12.74 -2.48
CA GLY A 105 15.46 -13.26 -1.66
C GLY A 105 14.83 -12.24 -0.72
N LYS A 106 15.08 -10.93 -0.92
CA LYS A 106 14.58 -9.85 -0.05
C LYS A 106 13.23 -9.34 -0.55
N THR A 107 12.18 -9.48 0.27
CA THR A 107 10.80 -9.11 -0.05
C THR A 107 10.44 -7.66 0.26
N GLY A 108 11.22 -6.94 1.05
CA GLY A 108 10.81 -5.64 1.62
C GLY A 108 10.33 -4.60 0.60
N VAL A 109 11.09 -4.37 -0.48
CA VAL A 109 10.68 -3.38 -1.51
C VAL A 109 9.48 -3.88 -2.34
N LEU A 110 9.31 -5.19 -2.47
CA LEU A 110 8.14 -5.78 -3.12
C LEU A 110 6.87 -5.62 -2.26
N VAL A 111 7.02 -5.69 -0.93
CA VAL A 111 5.95 -5.37 0.02
C VAL A 111 5.60 -3.88 -0.03
N LEU A 112 6.60 -3.01 -0.19
CA LEU A 112 6.39 -1.57 -0.38
C LEU A 112 5.60 -1.29 -1.67
N SER A 113 5.97 -1.92 -2.80
CA SER A 113 5.25 -1.73 -4.07
C SER A 113 3.82 -2.28 -4.02
N PHE A 114 3.57 -3.34 -3.25
CA PHE A 114 2.20 -3.81 -2.97
C PHE A 114 1.36 -2.73 -2.27
N GLY A 115 1.93 -2.05 -1.26
CA GLY A 115 1.30 -0.91 -0.61
C GLY A 115 0.98 0.24 -1.58
N CYS A 116 1.93 0.57 -2.46
CA CYS A 116 1.67 1.59 -3.49
C CYS A 116 0.59 1.17 -4.49
N ALA A 117 0.61 -0.08 -4.96
CA ALA A 117 -0.36 -0.59 -5.92
C ALA A 117 -1.79 -0.53 -5.37
N THR A 118 -1.97 -1.00 -4.13
CA THR A 118 -3.26 -0.95 -3.45
C THR A 118 -3.74 0.48 -3.25
N HIS A 119 -2.83 1.43 -2.95
CA HIS A 119 -3.16 2.84 -2.90
C HIS A 119 -3.68 3.38 -4.25
N LEU A 120 -2.97 3.14 -5.36
CA LEU A 120 -3.42 3.59 -6.69
C LEU A 120 -4.81 3.02 -7.05
N ILE A 121 -5.07 1.77 -6.66
CA ILE A 121 -6.36 1.12 -6.87
C ILE A 121 -7.45 1.79 -6.03
N PHE A 122 -7.19 2.06 -4.76
CA PHE A 122 -8.15 2.68 -3.84
C PHE A 122 -8.42 4.16 -4.13
N ASP A 123 -7.47 4.84 -4.76
CA ASP A 123 -7.67 6.19 -5.27
C ASP A 123 -8.32 6.23 -6.65
N GLU A 124 -8.69 5.06 -7.19
CA GLU A 124 -9.33 4.84 -8.48
C GLU A 124 -8.59 5.57 -9.59
N MET A 125 -7.26 5.43 -9.62
CA MET A 125 -6.41 6.25 -10.49
C MET A 125 -6.69 6.08 -11.99
N TRP A 126 -7.40 5.01 -12.39
CA TRP A 126 -7.92 4.86 -13.75
C TRP A 126 -8.90 5.98 -14.15
N ASN A 127 -9.53 6.68 -13.21
CA ASN A 127 -10.37 7.86 -13.45
C ASN A 127 -9.53 9.14 -13.67
N ALA A 128 -8.21 9.10 -13.47
CA ALA A 128 -7.27 10.19 -13.72
C ALA A 128 -6.13 9.71 -14.65
N PRO A 129 -6.45 9.29 -15.89
CA PRO A 129 -5.50 8.65 -16.80
C PRO A 129 -4.28 9.51 -17.11
N HIS A 130 -4.46 10.84 -17.21
CA HIS A 130 -3.37 11.78 -17.46
C HIS A 130 -2.29 11.73 -16.37
N THR A 131 -2.68 11.65 -15.09
CA THR A 131 -1.73 11.44 -13.98
C THR A 131 -1.24 9.99 -13.96
N LEU A 132 -2.12 9.01 -14.13
CA LEU A 132 -1.75 7.59 -14.03
C LEU A 132 -0.70 7.19 -15.07
N PHE A 133 -0.85 7.65 -16.31
CA PHE A 133 0.05 7.30 -17.43
C PHE A 133 1.15 8.34 -17.67
N TRP A 134 1.28 9.35 -16.81
CA TRP A 134 2.39 10.29 -16.90
C TRP A 134 3.74 9.54 -16.93
N PRO A 135 4.68 9.92 -17.82
CA PRO A 135 4.66 11.07 -18.74
C PRO A 135 4.16 10.76 -20.17
N LEU A 136 3.54 9.60 -20.41
CA LEU A 136 3.13 9.17 -21.75
C LEU A 136 1.92 9.96 -22.29
N ASP A 137 1.03 10.41 -21.40
CA ASP A 137 -0.20 11.15 -21.74
C ASP A 137 -0.05 12.67 -21.55
N GLY A 138 1.18 13.16 -21.34
CA GLY A 138 1.48 14.57 -21.07
C GLY A 138 2.62 14.73 -20.08
N ILE A 139 3.29 15.90 -20.10
CA ILE A 139 4.44 16.20 -19.23
C ILE A 139 4.01 17.01 -18.00
N SER A 140 2.92 17.77 -18.09
CA SER A 140 2.34 18.50 -16.97
C SER A 140 1.40 17.61 -16.15
N PHE A 141 1.04 18.08 -14.95
CA PHE A 141 -0.06 17.51 -14.17
C PHE A 141 -1.27 18.44 -14.24
N PRO A 142 -2.52 17.93 -14.18
CA PRO A 142 -3.69 18.79 -14.18
C PRO A 142 -3.75 19.62 -12.90
N ASP A 143 -4.13 20.88 -13.00
CA ASP A 143 -4.40 21.72 -11.83
C ASP A 143 -5.76 21.35 -11.21
N LYS A 144 -5.81 21.36 -9.89
CA LYS A 144 -7.01 21.15 -9.07
C LYS A 144 -6.99 22.14 -7.92
N ASP A 145 -7.92 23.08 -7.92
CA ASP A 145 -8.08 24.01 -6.81
C ASP A 145 -8.16 23.28 -5.46
N VAL A 146 -7.05 23.33 -4.70
CA VAL A 146 -6.91 22.75 -3.36
C VAL A 146 -6.67 23.85 -2.31
N SER A 147 -7.06 25.09 -2.64
CA SER A 147 -6.95 26.24 -1.74
C SER A 147 -7.67 26.02 -0.39
N ASP A 148 -8.82 25.32 -0.40
CA ASP A 148 -9.53 24.85 0.81
C ASP A 148 -9.36 23.34 1.06
N PHE A 149 -8.11 22.88 1.10
CA PHE A 149 -7.79 21.46 1.34
C PHE A 149 -8.43 20.90 2.62
N MET A 150 -8.48 21.69 3.71
CA MET A 150 -9.08 21.27 4.97
C MET A 150 -10.60 21.13 4.89
N GLY A 151 -11.29 22.09 4.26
CA GLY A 151 -12.73 21.99 4.02
C GLY A 151 -13.08 20.81 3.11
N LEU A 152 -12.28 20.56 2.07
CA LEU A 152 -12.44 19.41 1.18
C LEU A 152 -12.27 18.07 1.91
N ILE A 153 -11.31 17.95 2.84
CA ILE A 153 -11.17 16.75 3.68
C ILE A 153 -12.39 16.58 4.57
N TRP A 154 -12.82 17.64 5.25
CA TRP A 154 -13.95 17.59 6.18
C TRP A 154 -15.26 17.21 5.49
N GLU A 155 -15.55 17.87 4.36
CA GLU A 155 -16.71 17.56 3.52
C GLU A 155 -16.65 16.09 3.06
N SER A 156 -15.50 15.66 2.53
CA SER A 156 -15.32 14.29 2.07
C SER A 156 -15.53 13.27 3.19
N ALA A 157 -15.00 13.53 4.40
CA ALA A 157 -15.12 12.66 5.55
C ALA A 157 -16.55 12.57 6.13
N THR A 158 -17.40 13.57 5.89
CA THR A 158 -18.73 13.66 6.53
C THR A 158 -19.89 13.43 5.57
N THR A 159 -19.76 13.85 4.32
CA THR A 159 -20.89 13.88 3.37
C THR A 159 -20.71 12.95 2.18
N ARG A 160 -19.51 12.42 1.91
CA ARG A 160 -19.27 11.57 0.73
C ARG A 160 -19.12 10.09 1.13
N PRO A 161 -20.12 9.23 0.85
CA PRO A 161 -20.07 7.80 1.19
C PRO A 161 -18.84 7.08 0.62
N LYS A 162 -18.43 7.45 -0.59
CA LYS A 162 -17.23 6.91 -1.25
C LYS A 162 -15.93 7.20 -0.48
N ALA A 163 -15.92 8.21 0.37
CA ALA A 163 -14.76 8.55 1.19
C ALA A 163 -14.87 7.96 2.60
N TYR A 164 -15.97 8.17 3.33
CA TYR A 164 -16.03 7.75 4.74
C TYR A 164 -16.27 6.24 4.94
N ILE A 165 -16.93 5.53 4.01
CA ILE A 165 -17.16 4.08 4.16
C ILE A 165 -15.83 3.32 4.21
N PRO A 166 -14.90 3.52 3.26
CA PRO A 166 -13.58 2.90 3.35
C PRO A 166 -12.79 3.28 4.60
N GLU A 167 -12.95 4.52 5.12
CA GLU A 167 -12.32 4.92 6.37
C GLU A 167 -12.81 4.12 7.56
N ILE A 168 -14.13 3.93 7.67
CA ILE A 168 -14.74 3.12 8.74
C ILE A 168 -14.23 1.68 8.65
N ILE A 169 -14.20 1.09 7.44
CA ILE A 169 -13.67 -0.26 7.23
C ILE A 169 -12.19 -0.32 7.65
N GLY A 170 -11.40 0.65 7.23
CA GLY A 170 -9.99 0.77 7.59
C GLY A 170 -9.79 0.81 9.11
N LEU A 171 -10.58 1.62 9.81
CA LEU A 171 -10.56 1.70 11.28
C LEU A 171 -10.97 0.38 11.95
N ILE A 172 -12.02 -0.28 11.45
CA ILE A 172 -12.45 -1.60 11.96
C ILE A 172 -11.33 -2.63 11.84
N VAL A 173 -10.47 -2.55 10.82
CA VAL A 173 -9.31 -3.43 10.68
C VAL A 173 -8.15 -3.00 11.59
N LEU A 174 -7.87 -1.70 11.67
CA LEU A 174 -6.74 -1.16 12.44
C LEU A 174 -6.93 -1.29 13.95
N ILE A 175 -8.14 -1.08 14.47
CA ILE A 175 -8.40 -1.06 15.92
C ILE A 175 -8.05 -2.40 16.58
N PRO A 176 -8.51 -3.57 16.11
CA PRO A 176 -8.14 -4.86 16.70
C PRO A 176 -6.64 -5.16 16.63
N ILE A 177 -5.99 -4.78 15.51
CA ILE A 177 -4.54 -4.96 15.33
C ILE A 177 -3.78 -4.09 16.32
N GLY A 178 -4.12 -2.81 16.41
CA GLY A 178 -3.53 -1.86 17.34
C GLY A 178 -3.74 -2.28 18.80
N PHE A 179 -4.98 -2.66 19.15
CA PHE A 179 -5.31 -3.16 20.48
C PHE A 179 -4.47 -4.39 20.86
N ARG A 180 -4.37 -5.37 19.95
CA ARG A 180 -3.54 -6.57 20.16
C ARG A 180 -2.07 -6.21 20.36
N LEU A 181 -1.52 -5.30 19.56
CA LEU A 181 -0.12 -4.88 19.67
C LEU A 181 0.17 -4.23 21.03
N LEU A 182 -0.75 -3.40 21.53
CA LEU A 182 -0.64 -2.69 22.81
C LEU A 182 -0.77 -3.65 23.99
N VAL A 183 -1.83 -4.46 24.03
CA VAL A 183 -2.13 -5.35 25.17
C VAL A 183 -1.08 -6.43 25.36
N HIS A 184 -0.60 -7.03 24.27
CA HIS A 184 0.39 -8.12 24.35
C HIS A 184 1.85 -7.63 24.33
N ARG A 185 2.08 -6.30 24.44
CA ARG A 185 3.42 -5.67 24.39
C ARG A 185 4.23 -6.07 23.15
N HIS A 186 3.56 -6.41 22.06
CA HIS A 186 4.20 -6.73 20.78
C HIS A 186 4.65 -5.48 20.02
N VAL A 187 4.34 -4.28 20.52
CA VAL A 187 4.77 -2.99 19.96
C VAL A 187 6.27 -2.98 19.62
N VAL A 188 7.14 -3.41 20.54
CA VAL A 188 8.59 -3.44 20.29
C VAL A 188 8.95 -4.43 19.18
N ARG A 189 8.27 -5.57 19.11
CA ARG A 189 8.49 -6.57 18.05
C ARG A 189 8.02 -6.05 16.70
N PHE A 190 6.89 -5.35 16.67
CA PHE A 190 6.39 -4.68 15.47
C PHE A 190 7.39 -3.64 14.97
N PHE A 191 7.85 -2.73 15.83
CA PHE A 191 8.82 -1.70 15.42
C PHE A 191 10.19 -2.26 15.05
N LYS A 192 10.62 -3.40 15.60
CA LYS A 192 11.91 -4.04 15.25
C LYS A 192 11.84 -4.93 14.02
N LYS A 193 10.80 -5.76 13.91
CA LYS A 193 10.71 -6.85 12.93
C LYS A 193 9.56 -6.72 11.94
N GLY A 194 8.63 -5.79 12.16
CA GLY A 194 7.44 -5.63 11.35
C GLY A 194 6.45 -6.77 11.46
N SER A 195 6.45 -7.52 12.56
CA SER A 195 5.52 -8.63 12.81
C SER A 195 4.34 -8.18 13.67
N ILE A 196 3.14 -8.65 13.33
CA ILE A 196 1.89 -8.47 14.11
C ILE A 196 1.60 -9.68 15.03
N SER A 197 2.42 -10.74 14.94
CA SER A 197 2.31 -11.96 15.76
C SER A 197 3.57 -12.30 16.52
#